data_AF-A0A0D0BXJ8-F1
#
_entry.id   AF-A0A0D0BXJ8-F1
#
_cell.length_a   1.000
_cell.length_b   1.000
_cell.length_c   1.000
_cell.angle_alpha   90.00
_cell.angle_beta   90.00
_cell.angle_gamma   90.00
#
_symmetry.space_group_name_H-M   'P 1'
#
loop_
_entity.id
_entity.type
_entity.pdbx_description
1 polymer ?
#
loop_
_entity_poly.entity_id
_entity_poly.type
_entity_poly.pdbx_seq_one_letter_code
_entity_poly.pdbx_strand_id
1 'polypeptide(L)'
;ILLAPGCLDFPPDQWANTVKGLAVDLNKVLGAHYTTEIDTKQSYDLGDLFQLSIRTPKQSKMVRTHGDWSIAFGKTIQATTFAFPQCWAEYTAWQAYVSQLFSSVQTDYHRQVIDFDKAVRLRVSNQKHIRLTDFAKFKDLRTIFLSPYGMGLNSGERATERGRRSDRVGKSRGNSGRREPCHEWNRSTCDKPASECSFEHVCDRGNCRGNHRRPNHSDAA
;
A
#
# COMPACT_ATOMS: atom_id res chain seq x y z
N ILE A 1 30.02 -17.11 4.21
CA ILE A 1 29.10 -16.38 5.14
C ILE A 1 27.88 -17.25 5.47
N LEU A 2 27.06 -17.67 4.50
CA LEU A 2 25.83 -18.45 4.75
C LEU A 2 26.02 -19.91 5.22
N LEU A 3 27.25 -20.41 5.22
CA LEU A 3 27.60 -21.77 5.67
C LEU A 3 28.30 -21.77 7.04
N ALA A 4 28.41 -20.61 7.70
CA ALA A 4 29.06 -20.51 8.99
C ALA A 4 28.11 -20.99 10.11
N PRO A 5 28.62 -21.66 11.16
CA PRO A 5 27.86 -21.98 12.36
C PRO A 5 27.21 -20.71 12.94
N GLY A 6 25.92 -20.79 13.29
CA GLY A 6 25.15 -19.63 13.77
C GLY A 6 24.51 -18.78 12.67
N CYS A 7 24.56 -19.22 11.41
CA CYS A 7 23.79 -18.59 10.34
C CYS A 7 22.29 -18.62 10.69
N LEU A 8 21.67 -17.45 10.64
CA LEU A 8 20.27 -17.28 11.02
C LEU A 8 19.34 -17.85 9.96
N ASP A 9 18.23 -18.41 10.42
CA ASP A 9 17.09 -18.76 9.57
C ASP A 9 16.45 -17.47 9.01
N PHE A 10 16.79 -17.20 7.76
CA PHE A 10 16.43 -15.99 7.02
C PHE A 10 16.28 -16.35 5.53
N PRO A 11 15.30 -15.77 4.80
CA PRO A 11 15.00 -16.22 3.44
C PRO A 11 16.21 -16.09 2.51
N PRO A 12 16.52 -17.12 1.68
CA PRO A 12 17.72 -17.11 0.84
C PRO A 12 17.81 -15.93 -0.14
N ASP A 13 16.67 -15.52 -0.71
CA ASP A 13 16.60 -14.35 -1.60
C ASP A 13 16.83 -13.03 -0.84
N GLN A 14 16.40 -12.97 0.41
CA GLN A 14 16.66 -11.83 1.28
C GLN A 14 18.11 -11.80 1.79
N TRP A 15 18.73 -12.95 2.03
CA TRP A 15 20.17 -13.03 2.27
C TRP A 15 20.97 -12.44 1.11
N ALA A 16 20.60 -12.79 -0.13
CA ALA A 16 21.20 -12.23 -1.32
C ALA A 16 21.02 -10.69 -1.39
N ASN A 17 19.84 -10.18 -1.01
CA ASN A 17 19.61 -8.73 -0.93
C ASN A 17 20.51 -8.07 0.11
N THR A 18 20.60 -8.62 1.32
CA THR A 18 21.49 -8.12 2.38
C THR A 18 22.93 -8.02 1.90
N VAL A 19 23.48 -9.09 1.32
CA VAL A 19 24.89 -9.13 0.85
C VAL A 19 25.12 -8.15 -0.32
N LYS A 20 24.13 -7.97 -1.20
CA LYS A 20 24.20 -6.99 -2.30
C LYS A 20 23.92 -5.54 -1.85
N GLY A 21 23.61 -5.33 -0.57
CA GLY A 21 23.16 -4.04 -0.04
C GLY A 21 21.86 -3.54 -0.69
N LEU A 22 21.01 -4.46 -1.16
CA LEU A 22 19.67 -4.17 -1.69
C LEU A 22 18.66 -4.13 -0.53
N ALA A 23 17.53 -3.46 -0.75
CA ALA A 23 16.47 -3.40 0.25
C ALA A 23 15.89 -4.80 0.51
N VAL A 24 15.82 -5.18 1.79
CA VAL A 24 15.16 -6.41 2.24
C VAL A 24 13.64 -6.25 2.21
N ASP A 25 12.95 -7.25 1.69
CA ASP A 25 11.49 -7.35 1.70
C ASP A 25 10.99 -7.92 3.03
N LEU A 26 10.44 -7.06 3.89
CA LEU A 26 9.96 -7.44 5.21
C LEU A 26 8.74 -8.36 5.16
N ASN A 27 7.94 -8.36 4.08
CA ASN A 27 6.81 -9.29 3.95
C ASN A 27 7.31 -10.73 3.79
N LYS A 28 8.40 -10.92 3.05
CA LYS A 28 9.02 -12.24 2.87
C LYS A 28 9.68 -12.71 4.16
N VAL A 29 10.36 -11.81 4.89
CA VAL A 29 10.95 -12.12 6.20
C VAL A 29 9.86 -12.51 7.21
N LEU A 30 8.76 -11.75 7.28
CA LEU A 30 7.63 -12.06 8.15
C LEU A 30 6.95 -13.37 7.76
N GLY A 31 6.72 -13.58 6.45
CA GLY A 31 6.15 -14.80 5.92
C GLY A 31 6.98 -16.02 6.33
N ALA A 32 8.30 -15.97 6.14
CA ALA A 32 9.21 -17.03 6.56
C ALA A 32 9.20 -17.27 8.07
N HIS A 33 9.15 -16.22 8.90
CA HIS A 33 9.12 -16.36 10.37
C HIS A 33 7.97 -17.24 10.88
N TYR A 34 6.79 -17.17 10.24
CA TYR A 34 5.61 -17.94 10.62
C TYR A 34 5.41 -19.21 9.81
N THR A 35 6.33 -19.55 8.91
CA THR A 35 6.21 -20.76 8.12
C THR A 35 6.69 -21.95 8.93
N THR A 36 5.83 -22.95 9.06
CA THR A 36 6.16 -24.24 9.65
C THR A 36 6.45 -25.33 8.61
N GLU A 37 6.26 -25.01 7.32
CA GLU A 37 6.40 -25.92 6.20
C GLU A 37 7.81 -25.87 5.60
N ILE A 38 8.37 -27.04 5.30
CA ILE A 38 9.61 -27.19 4.53
C ILE A 38 9.29 -26.82 3.07
N ASP A 39 10.02 -25.85 2.51
CA ASP A 39 9.86 -25.41 1.11
C ASP A 39 10.23 -26.55 0.14
N THR A 40 9.24 -27.35 -0.26
CA THR A 40 9.40 -28.39 -1.27
C THR A 40 9.29 -27.75 -2.66
N LYS A 41 10.39 -27.12 -3.09
CA LYS A 41 10.56 -26.74 -4.50
C LYS A 41 10.52 -28.02 -5.33
N GLN A 42 9.40 -28.28 -6.00
CA GLN A 42 9.31 -29.31 -7.02
C GLN A 42 9.75 -28.69 -8.35
N SER A 43 10.98 -28.99 -8.75
CA SER A 43 11.46 -28.77 -10.12
C SER A 43 11.35 -30.07 -10.89
N TYR A 44 10.59 -30.03 -11.98
CA TYR A 44 10.48 -31.10 -12.96
C TYR A 44 11.19 -30.67 -14.23
N ASP A 45 12.15 -31.45 -14.67
CA ASP A 45 12.80 -31.24 -15.96
C ASP A 45 11.90 -31.83 -17.07
N LEU A 46 11.55 -31.01 -18.06
CA LEU A 46 10.85 -31.43 -19.27
C LEU A 46 11.87 -31.59 -20.40
N GLY A 47 12.56 -32.72 -20.41
CA GLY A 47 13.66 -33.00 -21.34
C GLY A 47 14.89 -32.13 -21.05
N ASP A 48 15.76 -31.97 -22.07
CA ASP A 48 17.06 -31.30 -21.90
C ASP A 48 17.02 -29.76 -21.99
N LEU A 49 15.86 -29.18 -22.34
CA LEU A 49 15.76 -27.77 -22.72
C LEU A 49 14.95 -26.90 -21.74
N PHE A 50 14.06 -27.49 -20.94
CA PHE A 50 13.14 -26.71 -20.09
C PHE A 50 13.01 -27.31 -18.70
N GLN A 51 13.14 -26.47 -17.68
CA GLN A 51 12.87 -26.82 -16.29
C GLN A 51 11.59 -26.12 -15.83
N LEU A 52 10.57 -26.91 -15.47
CA LEU A 52 9.36 -26.42 -14.80
C LEU A 52 9.60 -26.40 -13.30
N SER A 53 9.66 -25.22 -12.71
CA SER A 53 9.59 -25.08 -11.25
C SER A 53 8.17 -24.70 -10.83
N ILE A 54 7.46 -25.63 -10.18
CA ILE A 54 6.18 -25.33 -9.54
C ILE A 54 6.50 -24.89 -8.11
N ARG A 55 6.13 -23.66 -7.79
CA ARG A 55 6.13 -23.16 -6.42
C ARG A 55 4.69 -22.88 -6.03
N THR A 56 4.21 -23.55 -4.98
CA THR A 56 2.94 -23.21 -4.37
C THR A 56 3.02 -21.75 -3.91
N PRO A 57 2.08 -20.87 -4.31
CA PRO A 57 2.12 -19.48 -3.91
C PRO A 57 1.91 -19.40 -2.40
N LYS A 58 3.02 -19.29 -1.67
CA LYS A 58 3.04 -18.99 -0.24
C LYS A 58 2.26 -17.71 -0.02
N GLN A 59 1.20 -17.74 0.79
CA GLN A 59 0.58 -16.50 1.24
C GLN A 59 1.64 -15.71 2.00
N SER A 60 2.22 -14.70 1.35
CA SER A 60 3.20 -13.84 2.00
C SER A 60 2.43 -13.04 3.04
N LYS A 61 2.64 -13.35 4.31
CA LYS A 61 2.15 -12.49 5.39
C LYS A 61 2.66 -11.07 5.13
N MET A 62 1.73 -10.13 5.06
CA MET A 62 2.04 -8.73 4.83
C MET A 62 2.25 -8.05 6.16
N VAL A 63 3.30 -7.24 6.27
CA VAL A 63 3.53 -6.38 7.43
C VAL A 63 2.42 -5.34 7.47
N ARG A 64 1.59 -5.36 8.51
CA ARG A 64 0.45 -4.44 8.66
C ARG A 64 0.47 -3.67 9.97
N THR A 65 1.10 -4.22 10.99
CA THR A 65 1.14 -3.66 12.34
C THR A 65 2.56 -3.30 12.77
N HIS A 66 2.67 -2.49 13.82
CA HIS A 66 3.96 -2.26 14.50
C HIS A 66 4.60 -3.58 14.98
N GLY A 67 3.80 -4.54 15.45
CA GLY A 67 4.30 -5.86 15.88
C GLY A 67 4.90 -6.66 14.73
N ASP A 68 4.18 -6.75 13.61
CA ASP A 68 4.68 -7.40 12.39
C ASP A 68 6.00 -6.78 11.92
N TRP A 69 6.03 -5.43 11.88
CA TRP A 69 7.20 -4.68 11.45
C TRP A 69 8.38 -4.91 12.40
N SER A 70 8.14 -4.87 13.71
CA SER A 70 9.19 -5.08 14.73
C SER A 70 9.82 -6.46 14.62
N ILE A 71 9.01 -7.49 14.40
CA ILE A 71 9.50 -8.88 14.22
C ILE A 71 10.33 -8.99 12.93
N ALA A 72 9.78 -8.53 11.80
CA ALA A 72 10.44 -8.65 10.50
C ALA A 72 11.73 -7.81 10.43
N PHE A 73 11.68 -6.58 10.92
CA PHE A 73 12.84 -5.70 10.95
C PHE A 73 13.88 -6.21 11.95
N GLY A 74 13.48 -6.66 13.14
CA GLY A 74 14.40 -7.26 14.12
C GLY A 74 15.21 -8.43 13.54
N LYS A 75 14.55 -9.35 12.81
CA LYS A 75 15.24 -10.42 12.06
C LYS A 75 16.20 -9.87 11.00
N THR A 76 15.80 -8.80 10.32
CA THR A 76 16.65 -8.12 9.33
C THR A 76 17.90 -7.52 9.99
N ILE A 77 17.80 -6.95 11.19
CA ILE A 77 18.96 -6.44 11.94
C ILE A 77 19.90 -7.58 12.30
N GLN A 78 19.38 -8.70 12.79
CA GLN A 78 20.19 -9.87 13.15
C GLN A 78 20.95 -10.40 11.91
N ALA A 79 20.25 -10.61 10.79
CA ALA A 79 20.87 -11.07 9.54
C ALA A 79 21.91 -10.07 8.99
N THR A 80 21.59 -8.79 9.01
CA THR A 80 22.50 -7.73 8.53
C THR A 80 23.74 -7.62 9.42
N THR A 81 23.56 -7.68 10.74
CA THR A 81 24.68 -7.61 11.71
C THR A 81 25.57 -8.84 11.62
N PHE A 82 25.00 -10.02 11.34
CA PHE A 82 25.78 -11.23 11.10
C PHE A 82 26.66 -11.11 9.85
N ALA A 83 26.15 -10.56 8.76
CA ALA A 83 26.94 -10.34 7.54
C ALA A 83 27.89 -9.13 7.63
N PHE A 84 27.46 -8.08 8.33
CA PHE A 84 28.11 -6.78 8.43
C PHE A 84 28.00 -6.23 9.86
N PRO A 85 28.88 -6.65 10.79
CA PRO A 85 28.80 -6.26 12.20
C PRO A 85 28.77 -4.75 12.43
N GLN A 86 29.43 -3.97 11.57
CA GLN A 86 29.49 -2.51 11.64
C GLN A 86 28.13 -1.82 11.41
N CYS A 87 27.15 -2.52 10.81
CA CYS A 87 25.83 -1.96 10.52
C CYS A 87 24.88 -1.99 11.73
N TRP A 88 25.26 -2.66 12.83
CA TRP A 88 24.40 -2.83 14.01
C TRP A 88 23.88 -1.50 14.55
N ALA A 89 24.79 -0.56 14.85
CA ALA A 89 24.43 0.73 15.45
C ALA A 89 23.47 1.54 14.57
N GLU A 90 23.69 1.51 13.25
CA GLU A 90 22.84 2.21 12.27
C GLU A 90 21.44 1.62 12.22
N TYR A 91 21.33 0.29 12.12
CA TYR A 91 20.05 -0.39 12.00
C TYR A 91 19.25 -0.33 13.30
N THR A 92 19.90 -0.44 14.46
CA THR A 92 19.23 -0.29 15.77
C THR A 92 18.77 1.15 16.00
N ALA A 93 19.54 2.15 15.60
CA ALA A 93 19.11 3.55 15.66
C ALA A 93 17.89 3.80 14.76
N TRP A 94 17.88 3.24 13.54
CA TRP A 94 16.72 3.29 12.66
C TRP A 94 15.49 2.59 13.26
N GLN A 95 15.70 1.41 13.88
CA GLN A 95 14.62 0.69 14.56
C GLN A 95 13.96 1.55 15.63
N ALA A 96 14.76 2.15 16.51
CA ALA A 96 14.26 3.02 17.57
C ALA A 96 13.47 4.21 17.02
N TYR A 97 13.99 4.85 15.97
CA TYR A 97 13.31 5.97 15.31
C TYR A 97 11.94 5.59 14.75
N VAL A 98 11.85 4.49 13.99
CA VAL A 98 10.57 4.05 13.40
C VAL A 98 9.59 3.54 14.45
N SER A 99 10.06 2.84 15.49
CA SER A 99 9.22 2.48 16.64
C SER A 99 8.61 3.70 17.32
N GLN A 100 9.39 4.79 17.49
CA GLN A 100 8.87 6.04 18.03
C GLN A 100 7.82 6.69 17.11
N LEU A 101 7.96 6.56 15.78
CA LEU A 101 6.92 7.00 14.84
C LEU A 101 5.63 6.22 15.03
N PHE A 102 5.69 4.89 15.18
CA PHE A 102 4.49 4.09 15.48
C PHE A 102 3.81 4.50 16.79
N SER A 103 4.57 4.86 17.82
CA SER A 103 4.02 5.38 19.08
C SER A 103 3.42 6.79 18.96
N SER A 104 3.87 7.59 17.98
CA SER A 104 3.45 8.98 17.78
C SER A 104 2.31 9.14 16.78
N VAL A 105 1.97 8.09 16.05
CA VAL A 105 0.97 8.08 14.98
C VAL A 105 -0.20 7.18 15.39
N GLN A 106 -1.43 7.62 15.13
CA GLN A 106 -2.62 6.80 15.41
C GLN A 106 -2.59 5.50 14.63
N THR A 107 -3.11 4.42 15.21
CA THR A 107 -3.09 3.07 14.62
C THR A 107 -3.66 3.02 13.20
N ASP A 108 -4.70 3.79 12.91
CA ASP A 108 -5.31 3.92 11.57
C ASP A 108 -4.30 4.34 10.48
N TYR A 109 -3.24 5.03 10.87
CA TYR A 109 -2.19 5.54 9.98
C TYR A 109 -0.87 4.77 10.08
N HIS A 110 -0.82 3.64 10.81
CA HIS A 110 0.40 2.81 10.91
C HIS A 110 0.89 2.29 9.55
N ARG A 111 -0.02 2.09 8.59
CA ARG A 111 0.35 1.74 7.20
C ARG A 111 1.30 2.78 6.58
N GLN A 112 1.10 4.06 6.86
CA GLN A 112 1.95 5.13 6.34
C GLN A 112 3.36 5.10 6.94
N VAL A 113 3.49 4.71 8.20
CA VAL A 113 4.79 4.50 8.85
C VAL A 113 5.54 3.34 8.19
N ILE A 114 4.84 2.25 7.86
CA ILE A 114 5.40 1.10 7.13
C ILE A 114 5.85 1.52 5.72
N ASP A 115 5.02 2.25 4.99
CA ASP A 115 5.33 2.72 3.64
C ASP A 115 6.51 3.72 3.64
N PHE A 116 6.56 4.61 4.63
CA PHE A 116 7.69 5.51 4.87
C PHE A 116 8.99 4.72 5.12
N ASP A 117 8.99 3.75 6.03
CA ASP A 117 10.15 2.88 6.29
C ASP A 117 10.63 2.17 5.02
N LYS A 118 9.70 1.58 4.26
CA LYS A 118 10.01 0.92 2.99
C LYS A 118 10.66 1.87 2.00
N ALA A 119 10.14 3.09 1.85
CA ALA A 119 10.68 4.09 0.95
C ALA A 119 12.10 4.53 1.36
N VAL A 120 12.35 4.71 2.66
CA VAL A 120 13.68 5.05 3.18
C VAL A 120 14.69 3.94 2.91
N ARG A 121 14.34 2.68 3.21
CA ARG A 121 15.22 1.53 2.94
C ARG A 121 15.52 1.36 1.45
N LEU A 122 14.55 1.60 0.57
CA LEU A 122 14.77 1.62 -0.88
C LEU A 122 15.70 2.75 -1.32
N ARG A 123 15.56 3.95 -0.74
CA ARG A 123 16.47 5.07 -1.04
C ARG A 123 17.90 4.74 -0.63
N VAL A 124 18.11 4.25 0.58
CA VAL A 124 19.44 3.85 1.08
C VAL A 124 20.04 2.75 0.22
N SER A 125 19.25 1.76 -0.21
CA SER A 125 19.77 0.70 -1.09
C SER A 125 20.20 1.22 -2.47
N ASN A 126 19.52 2.25 -2.98
CA ASN A 126 19.81 2.86 -4.28
C ASN A 126 20.90 3.94 -4.23
N GLN A 127 21.10 4.57 -3.07
CA GLN A 127 22.04 5.67 -2.85
C GLN A 127 23.05 5.28 -1.77
N LYS A 128 24.10 4.56 -2.16
CA LYS A 128 25.08 3.94 -1.24
C LYS A 128 25.84 4.93 -0.33
N HIS A 129 25.79 6.23 -0.60
CA HIS A 129 26.42 7.27 0.21
C HIS A 129 25.50 7.79 1.34
N ILE A 130 24.25 7.34 1.39
CA ILE A 130 23.28 7.70 2.43
C ILE A 130 23.10 6.51 3.38
N ARG A 131 23.04 6.81 4.68
CA ARG A 131 22.83 5.83 5.75
C ARG A 131 21.43 5.96 6.34
N LEU A 132 20.91 4.92 6.97
CA LEU A 132 19.62 4.96 7.67
C LEU A 132 19.61 5.99 8.81
N THR A 133 20.78 6.30 9.38
CA THR A 133 20.95 7.33 10.42
C THR A 133 20.96 8.76 9.88
N ASP A 134 20.99 8.95 8.56
CA ASP A 134 20.96 10.29 7.95
C ASP A 134 19.54 10.86 7.92
N PHE A 135 18.87 10.95 9.08
CA PHE A 135 17.45 11.28 9.21
C PHE A 135 17.04 12.55 8.45
N ALA A 136 17.94 13.54 8.37
CA ALA A 136 17.70 14.78 7.64
C ALA A 136 17.49 14.57 6.12
N LYS A 137 18.06 13.50 5.53
CA LYS A 137 17.93 13.14 4.11
C LYS A 137 16.58 12.49 3.76
N PHE A 138 15.72 12.26 4.76
CA PHE A 138 14.41 11.63 4.59
C PHE A 138 13.25 12.56 4.92
N LYS A 139 13.51 13.87 5.09
CA LYS A 139 12.46 14.87 5.38
C LYS A 139 11.39 14.93 4.30
N ASP A 140 11.79 14.85 3.04
CA ASP A 140 10.89 14.80 1.88
C ASP A 140 10.01 13.54 1.91
N LEU A 141 10.58 12.36 2.20
CA LEU A 141 9.80 11.12 2.36
C LEU A 141 8.84 11.20 3.55
N ARG A 142 9.30 11.76 4.67
CA ARG A 142 8.45 11.98 5.85
C ARG A 142 7.26 12.87 5.48
N THR A 143 7.48 13.93 4.70
CA THR A 143 6.39 14.78 4.19
C THR A 143 5.46 14.00 3.27
N ILE A 144 5.99 13.21 2.33
CA ILE A 144 5.17 12.45 1.37
C ILE A 144 4.23 11.47 2.09
N PHE A 145 4.75 10.71 3.05
CA PHE A 145 4.00 9.59 3.65
C PHE A 145 3.26 9.97 4.93
N LEU A 146 3.78 10.90 5.75
CA LEU A 146 3.28 11.18 7.10
C LEU A 146 2.66 12.57 7.25
N SER A 147 2.75 13.45 6.25
CA SER A 147 2.08 14.76 6.30
C SER A 147 0.63 14.65 5.81
N PRO A 148 -0.34 15.36 6.43
CA PRO A 148 -1.73 15.44 5.96
C PRO A 148 -1.90 15.97 4.52
N TYR A 149 -0.87 16.60 3.95
CA TYR A 149 -0.86 17.10 2.57
C TYR A 149 0.12 16.33 1.68
N GLY A 150 0.71 15.26 2.19
CA GLY A 150 1.66 14.43 1.46
C GLY A 150 0.98 13.61 0.36
N MET A 151 1.67 13.42 -0.77
CA MET A 151 1.15 12.64 -1.91
C MET A 151 1.00 11.14 -1.62
N GLY A 152 1.53 10.64 -0.50
CA GLY A 152 1.42 9.24 -0.06
C GLY A 152 0.14 8.93 0.70
N LEU A 153 -0.73 9.94 0.94
CA LEU A 153 -2.06 9.72 1.48
C LEU A 153 -2.96 9.09 0.41
N ASN A 154 -2.98 7.77 0.38
CA ASN A 154 -4.11 7.04 -0.18
C ASN A 154 -5.34 7.48 0.62
N SER A 155 -6.19 8.30 -0.01
CA SER A 155 -7.43 8.80 0.55
C SER A 155 -8.30 7.61 0.96
N GLY A 156 -8.39 7.35 2.26
CA GLY A 156 -9.46 6.62 2.93
C GLY A 156 -9.86 5.25 2.35
N GLU A 157 -9.06 4.20 2.60
CA GLU A 157 -9.61 2.85 2.74
C GLU A 157 -9.81 2.54 4.24
N ARG A 158 -10.87 3.11 4.83
CA ARG A 158 -11.44 2.54 6.06
C ARG A 158 -12.12 1.23 5.67
N ALA A 159 -11.38 0.13 5.74
CA ALA A 159 -11.94 -1.21 5.74
C ALA A 159 -12.61 -1.48 7.09
N THR A 160 -13.80 -0.94 7.28
CA THR A 160 -14.81 -1.49 8.18
C THR A 160 -16.01 -1.85 7.34
N GLU A 161 -16.20 -3.14 7.04
CA GLU A 161 -17.49 -3.82 7.25
C GLU A 161 -17.45 -5.28 6.79
N ARG A 162 -17.70 -6.16 7.77
CA ARG A 162 -18.39 -7.42 7.52
C ARG A 162 -19.75 -7.09 6.91
N GLY A 163 -20.02 -7.74 5.78
CA GLY A 163 -21.32 -7.94 5.14
C GLY A 163 -22.51 -7.12 5.61
N ARG A 164 -22.92 -6.16 4.79
CA ARG A 164 -24.31 -5.98 4.40
C ARG A 164 -24.37 -5.44 2.98
N ARG A 165 -25.00 -6.21 2.09
CA ARG A 165 -25.42 -5.74 0.77
C ARG A 165 -26.40 -4.59 0.98
N SER A 166 -26.05 -3.38 0.54
CA SER A 166 -27.02 -2.38 0.15
C SER A 166 -26.34 -1.41 -0.81
N ASP A 167 -26.83 -1.41 -2.04
CA ASP A 167 -26.60 -0.37 -3.02
C ASP A 167 -26.86 1.00 -2.40
N ARG A 168 -25.87 1.91 -2.45
CA ARG A 168 -26.07 3.30 -2.88
C ARG A 168 -24.76 4.09 -2.92
N VAL A 169 -24.61 4.72 -4.07
CA VAL A 169 -23.62 5.68 -4.52
C VAL A 169 -23.56 6.94 -3.62
N GLY A 170 -22.33 7.33 -3.27
CA GLY A 170 -21.80 8.68 -3.50
C GLY A 170 -21.84 9.72 -2.36
N LYS A 171 -20.67 10.31 -2.06
CA LYS A 171 -20.47 11.78 -2.08
C LYS A 171 -19.00 12.18 -1.86
N SER A 172 -18.30 12.48 -2.96
CA SER A 172 -17.27 13.52 -2.95
C SER A 172 -17.97 14.87 -3.04
N ARG A 173 -17.58 15.79 -2.14
CA ARG A 173 -17.89 17.21 -2.23
C ARG A 173 -16.91 17.86 -3.22
N GLY A 174 -17.43 18.28 -4.35
CA GLY A 174 -16.77 19.18 -5.26
C GLY A 174 -17.80 20.02 -5.98
N ASN A 175 -17.67 21.33 -5.83
CA ASN A 175 -18.39 22.40 -6.52
C ASN A 175 -19.75 22.86 -5.95
N SER A 176 -19.77 24.16 -5.74
CA SER A 176 -20.86 25.02 -5.32
C SER A 176 -22.11 24.89 -6.19
N GLY A 177 -23.23 24.57 -5.54
CA GLY A 177 -24.49 25.26 -5.78
C GLY A 177 -25.43 24.74 -6.87
N ARG A 178 -25.16 23.60 -7.54
CA ARG A 178 -26.12 23.06 -8.53
C ARG A 178 -26.31 21.56 -8.33
N ARG A 179 -27.57 21.16 -8.13
CA ARG A 179 -27.97 19.73 -8.09
C ARG A 179 -27.72 19.11 -9.47
N GLU A 180 -27.35 17.85 -9.52
CA GLU A 180 -27.16 17.15 -10.81
C GLU A 180 -28.51 16.91 -11.50
N PRO A 181 -28.58 16.99 -12.84
CA PRO A 181 -29.79 16.63 -13.59
C PRO A 181 -30.22 15.18 -13.35
N CYS A 182 -31.52 14.94 -13.29
CA CYS A 182 -32.09 13.60 -13.17
C CYS A 182 -32.05 12.88 -14.53
N HIS A 183 -31.19 11.87 -14.67
CA HIS A 183 -31.10 11.08 -15.90
C HIS A 183 -32.36 10.25 -16.18
N GLU A 184 -33.03 9.75 -15.14
CA GLU A 184 -34.29 8.98 -15.27
C GLU A 184 -35.43 9.87 -15.75
N TRP A 185 -35.53 11.10 -15.24
CA TRP A 185 -36.50 12.07 -15.72
C TRP A 185 -36.24 12.44 -17.18
N ASN A 186 -34.97 12.61 -17.57
CA ASN A 186 -34.56 12.81 -18.96
C ASN A 186 -34.85 11.61 -19.86
N ARG A 187 -35.03 10.40 -19.33
CA ARG A 187 -35.45 9.20 -20.08
C ARG A 187 -36.95 8.93 -20.01
N SER A 188 -37.73 9.81 -19.38
CA SER A 188 -39.16 9.61 -19.13
C SER A 188 -39.50 8.42 -18.22
N THR A 189 -38.58 8.03 -17.34
CA THR A 189 -38.74 6.88 -16.41
C THR A 189 -38.77 7.28 -14.94
N CYS A 190 -38.82 8.58 -14.63
CA CYS A 190 -38.93 9.08 -13.25
C CYS A 190 -40.36 9.51 -12.94
N ASP A 191 -40.99 8.83 -11.99
CA ASP A 191 -42.37 9.10 -11.54
C ASP A 191 -42.44 10.06 -10.34
N LYS A 192 -41.28 10.53 -9.85
CA LYS A 192 -41.23 11.46 -8.72
C LYS A 192 -41.55 12.89 -9.18
N PRO A 193 -42.25 13.71 -8.38
CA PRO A 193 -42.35 15.14 -8.65
C PRO A 193 -40.99 15.82 -8.41
N ALA A 194 -40.75 16.95 -9.08
CA ALA A 194 -39.46 17.67 -9.01
C ALA A 194 -39.08 18.11 -7.58
N SER A 195 -40.07 18.28 -6.69
CA SER A 195 -39.88 18.60 -5.27
C SER A 195 -39.36 17.44 -4.43
N GLU A 196 -39.59 16.20 -4.86
CA GLU A 196 -39.25 14.97 -4.13
C GLU A 196 -38.10 14.18 -4.79
N CYS A 197 -37.68 14.61 -5.98
CA CYS A 197 -36.52 14.03 -6.64
C CYS A 197 -35.22 14.58 -6.03
N SER A 198 -34.31 13.68 -5.67
CA SER A 198 -32.96 14.05 -5.19
C SER A 198 -32.13 14.78 -6.25
N PHE A 199 -32.55 14.70 -7.52
CA PHE A 199 -31.89 15.25 -8.70
C PHE A 199 -32.79 16.31 -9.36
N GLU A 200 -32.19 17.22 -10.12
CA GLU A 200 -32.88 18.34 -10.73
C GLU A 200 -33.58 17.91 -12.04
N HIS A 201 -34.85 18.27 -12.22
CA HIS A 201 -35.63 17.96 -13.43
C HIS A 201 -35.33 18.99 -14.53
N VAL A 202 -34.12 18.91 -15.08
CA VAL A 202 -33.61 19.78 -16.16
C VAL A 202 -32.93 18.94 -17.23
N CYS A 203 -32.88 19.46 -18.46
CA CYS A 203 -32.28 18.76 -19.59
C CYS A 203 -30.78 18.45 -19.34
N ASP A 204 -30.39 17.18 -19.49
CA ASP A 204 -29.02 16.70 -19.33
C ASP A 204 -28.19 16.70 -20.64
N ARG A 205 -28.78 17.19 -21.75
CA ARG A 205 -28.10 17.27 -23.04
C ARG A 205 -27.18 18.49 -23.08
N GLY A 206 -25.87 18.24 -23.19
CA GLY A 206 -24.85 19.29 -23.23
C GLY A 206 -24.93 20.20 -22.00
N ASN A 207 -24.95 21.51 -22.22
CA ASN A 207 -25.09 22.51 -21.15
C ASN A 207 -26.49 23.16 -21.11
N CYS A 208 -27.51 22.52 -21.71
CA CYS A 208 -28.84 23.09 -21.91
C CYS A 208 -29.56 23.44 -20.59
N ARG A 209 -29.73 22.45 -19.69
CA ARG A 209 -30.44 22.59 -18.41
C ARG A 209 -31.83 23.25 -18.49
N GLY A 210 -32.49 23.21 -19.66
CA GLY A 210 -33.85 23.72 -19.83
C GLY A 210 -34.89 22.86 -19.12
N ASN A 211 -36.08 23.42 -18.88
CA ASN A 211 -37.22 22.72 -18.29
C ASN A 211 -37.95 21.83 -19.31
N HIS A 212 -37.20 20.99 -20.02
CA HIS A 212 -37.70 19.98 -20.96
C HIS A 212 -36.86 18.71 -20.84
N ARG A 213 -37.45 17.57 -21.19
CA ARG A 213 -36.73 16.28 -21.18
C ARG A 213 -35.81 16.18 -22.39
N ARG A 214 -34.70 15.46 -22.25
CA ARG A 214 -33.74 15.19 -23.35
C ARG A 214 -34.36 14.82 -24.71
N PRO A 215 -35.41 13.98 -24.83
CA PRO A 215 -36.03 13.65 -26.11
C PRO A 215 -36.72 14.84 -26.79
N ASN A 216 -37.15 15.83 -26.00
CA ASN A 216 -37.79 17.05 -26.46
C ASN A 216 -36.79 18.19 -26.68
N HIS A 217 -35.48 17.91 -26.60
CA HIS A 217 -34.44 18.90 -26.87
C HIS A 217 -34.36 19.15 -28.38
N SER A 218 -34.92 20.27 -28.84
CA SER A 218 -34.74 20.77 -30.19
C SER A 218 -33.31 21.31 -30.36
N ASP A 219 -32.56 20.72 -31.29
CA ASP A 219 -31.28 21.27 -31.75
C ASP A 219 -31.58 22.45 -32.67
N ALA A 220 -31.83 23.63 -32.10
CA ALA A 220 -31.85 24.88 -32.87
C ALA A 220 -30.39 25.26 -33.18
N ALA A 221 -30.12 25.49 -34.47
CA ALA A 221 -28.84 25.87 -35.06
C ALA A 221 -28.24 27.15 -34.44
#